data_AF-A0A6A4WT82-F1
#
_entry.id   AF-A0A6A4WT82-F1
#
_cell.length_a   1.000
_cell.length_b   1.000
_cell.length_c   1.000
_cell.angle_alpha   90.00
_cell.angle_beta   90.00
_cell.angle_gamma   90.00
#
_symmetry.space_group_name_H-M   'P 1'
#
loop_
_entity.id
_entity.type
_entity.pdbx_description
1 polymer ?
#
loop_
_entity_poly.entity_id
_entity_poly.type
_entity_poly.pdbx_seq_one_letter_code
_entity_poly.pdbx_strand_id
1 'polypeptide(L)'
;MADETTDRANREQMVLVARYVDKEGDDLVVREDPIALLDVLKTLRKSGSGSETEVKMSGANLTQVLTERVRKLGLDFSKLVGQCYDGAPSMASEKVGVAAGVKSEAPLSHYFHCAVHAVNLSTSLIRKVPFVRNALDNMETIITFVTDGAKREDILSSQKLDSSKRHKLVKLCQTRFVERHVAVERFCEQLSAIVLALRTISTWDESRSSSKAAMFLHTISMTEFLVGVFVAEKLAGILRPLALALQEKGADLVKALDLINAVRTALHQLRSESEEEFAPVMAGVKAAAEEMGVEVAKPRLVDRSSYRANAGGSEASIDGYYRLNAFIPALDRVLQDVDLRFGKHMQLVADLSTLVPKRIATVGADWKRLQPSCQLYQELIGDITQSQVQAELSVWAAMWKDREDAPVTAIAALNACPASVFPGLHTLLRVLAVLPVSTAEAERMFSKVARTLTALRATMTEDRLESLVLIQAHRDQLPDIAEIVDRFASEGARRLNFKIH
;
A
#
# COMPACT_ATOMS: atom_id res chain seq x y z
N MET A 1 10.20 4.55 -8.82
CA MET A 1 9.34 3.56 -8.12
C MET A 1 9.03 2.45 -9.11
N ALA A 2 8.94 1.21 -8.66
CA ALA A 2 8.53 0.10 -9.52
C ALA A 2 7.64 -0.90 -8.78
N ASP A 3 6.77 -1.55 -9.54
CA ASP A 3 5.94 -2.64 -9.04
C ASP A 3 5.76 -3.68 -10.14
N GLU A 4 5.50 -4.93 -9.76
CA GLU A 4 5.39 -6.07 -10.65
C GLU A 4 4.03 -6.76 -10.49
N THR A 5 3.46 -7.23 -11.60
CA THR A 5 2.25 -8.04 -11.57
C THR A 5 2.19 -8.98 -12.76
N THR A 6 1.54 -10.12 -12.57
CA THR A 6 1.20 -11.01 -13.67
C THR A 6 -0.09 -10.54 -14.33
N ASP A 7 -0.05 -10.26 -15.64
CA ASP A 7 -1.22 -9.82 -16.39
C ASP A 7 -2.15 -10.98 -16.82
N ARG A 8 -3.27 -10.65 -17.46
CA ARG A 8 -4.26 -11.64 -17.94
C ARG A 8 -3.74 -12.56 -19.04
N ALA A 9 -2.65 -12.20 -19.71
CA ALA A 9 -1.98 -13.02 -20.71
C ALA A 9 -0.82 -13.84 -20.08
N ASN A 10 -0.74 -13.89 -18.75
CA ASN A 10 0.35 -14.51 -17.97
C ASN A 10 1.73 -13.93 -18.32
N ARG A 11 1.81 -12.63 -18.62
CA ARG A 11 3.09 -11.93 -18.76
C ARG A 11 3.43 -11.25 -17.44
N GLU A 12 4.71 -11.27 -17.10
CA GLU A 12 5.22 -10.60 -15.92
C GLU A 12 5.51 -9.14 -16.27
N GLN A 13 4.60 -8.26 -15.84
CA GLN A 13 4.60 -6.85 -16.17
C GLN A 13 5.23 -6.03 -15.05
N MET A 14 6.20 -5.20 -15.39
CA MET A 14 6.78 -4.20 -14.50
C MET A 14 6.35 -2.80 -14.94
N VAL A 15 5.85 -2.02 -13.99
CA VAL A 15 5.56 -0.59 -14.19
C VAL A 15 6.65 0.23 -13.54
N LEU A 16 7.17 1.23 -14.27
CA LEU A 16 8.08 2.23 -13.74
C LEU A 16 7.35 3.57 -13.59
N VAL A 17 7.48 4.19 -12.41
CA VAL A 17 6.93 5.52 -12.11
C VAL A 17 8.05 6.44 -11.64
N ALA A 18 8.14 7.63 -12.25
CA ALA A 18 9.03 8.71 -11.83
C ALA A 18 8.27 9.67 -10.92
N ARG A 19 8.90 10.06 -9.80
CA ARG A 19 8.43 11.14 -8.93
C ARG A 19 9.44 12.27 -9.00
N TYR A 20 9.01 13.47 -9.38
CA TYR A 20 9.90 14.61 -9.61
C TYR A 20 9.20 15.94 -9.30
N VAL A 21 9.98 17.01 -9.19
CA VAL A 21 9.45 18.38 -9.08
C VAL A 21 9.46 19.00 -10.47
N ASP A 22 8.31 19.55 -10.85
CA ASP A 22 8.10 20.30 -12.08
C ASP A 22 7.64 21.73 -11.76
N LYS A 23 7.65 22.62 -12.76
CA LYS A 23 7.15 23.99 -12.63
C LYS A 23 5.77 24.12 -13.26
N GLU A 24 4.81 24.63 -12.51
CA GLU A 24 3.47 24.93 -13.00
C GLU A 24 3.18 26.42 -12.74
N GLY A 25 3.30 27.24 -13.78
CA GLY A 25 3.31 28.70 -13.64
C GLY A 25 4.57 29.17 -12.91
N ASP A 26 4.38 29.81 -11.75
CA ASP A 26 5.47 30.26 -10.87
C ASP A 26 5.75 29.30 -9.71
N ASP A 27 4.86 28.37 -9.44
CA ASP A 27 5.00 27.41 -8.34
C ASP A 27 5.66 26.11 -8.80
N LEU A 28 6.36 25.47 -7.86
CA LEU A 28 6.84 24.11 -8.01
C LEU A 28 5.75 23.14 -7.55
N VAL A 29 5.58 22.06 -8.31
CA VAL A 29 4.63 20.98 -8.03
C VAL A 29 5.31 19.62 -8.08
N VAL A 30 4.82 18.66 -7.29
CA VAL A 30 5.30 17.28 -7.36
C VAL A 30 4.47 16.51 -8.40
N ARG A 31 5.15 15.85 -9.33
CA ARG A 31 4.54 14.96 -10.32
C ARG A 31 4.91 13.51 -10.05
N GLU A 32 3.96 12.61 -10.31
CA GLU A 32 4.12 11.17 -10.27
C GLU A 32 3.62 10.59 -11.58
N ASP A 33 4.55 10.26 -12.47
CA ASP A 33 4.24 9.88 -13.84
C ASP A 33 4.69 8.46 -14.14
N PRO A 34 3.78 7.58 -14.60
CA PRO A 34 4.18 6.31 -15.17
C PRO A 34 4.96 6.54 -16.47
N ILE A 35 6.19 6.03 -16.53
CA ILE A 35 7.12 6.26 -17.63
C ILE A 35 7.36 5.02 -18.49
N ALA A 36 7.04 3.83 -17.98
CA ALA A 36 7.18 2.58 -18.73
C ALA A 36 6.28 1.46 -18.22
N LEU A 37 5.92 0.56 -19.12
CA LEU A 37 5.35 -0.76 -18.85
C LEU A 37 6.16 -1.79 -19.62
N LEU A 38 6.68 -2.80 -18.93
CA LEU A 38 7.64 -3.76 -19.48
C LEU A 38 7.24 -5.20 -19.20
N ASP A 39 7.28 -6.05 -20.21
CA ASP A 39 7.35 -7.50 -20.03
C ASP A 39 8.79 -7.88 -19.63
N VAL A 40 8.96 -8.24 -18.36
CA VAL A 40 10.27 -8.54 -17.75
C VAL A 40 10.94 -9.72 -18.44
N LEU A 41 10.21 -10.82 -18.61
CA LEU A 41 10.75 -12.06 -19.18
C LEU A 41 11.12 -11.87 -20.66
N LYS A 42 10.30 -11.16 -21.42
CA LYS A 42 10.59 -10.85 -22.82
C LYS A 42 11.80 -9.92 -22.95
N THR A 43 11.97 -8.98 -22.03
CA THR A 43 13.13 -8.07 -22.01
C THR A 43 14.41 -8.85 -21.72
N LEU A 44 14.41 -9.69 -20.68
CA LEU A 44 15.56 -10.52 -20.32
C LEU A 44 15.95 -11.49 -21.45
N ARG A 45 14.98 -12.09 -22.15
CA ARG A 45 15.25 -12.97 -23.31
C ARG A 45 15.88 -12.24 -24.50
N LYS A 46 15.63 -10.93 -24.66
CA LYS A 46 16.25 -10.12 -25.71
C LYS A 46 17.67 -9.68 -25.32
N SER A 47 17.91 -9.39 -24.05
CA SER A 47 19.20 -8.93 -23.53
C SER A 47 20.19 -10.08 -23.26
N GLY A 48 19.70 -11.31 -23.07
CA GLY A 48 20.52 -12.50 -22.86
C GLY A 48 20.93 -13.22 -24.16
N SER A 49 22.22 -13.53 -24.31
CA SER A 49 22.72 -14.46 -25.32
C SER A 49 22.27 -15.90 -25.02
N GLY A 50 21.16 -16.34 -25.62
CA GLY A 50 20.96 -17.69 -26.15
C GLY A 50 21.29 -18.98 -25.37
N SER A 51 21.49 -19.00 -24.03
CA SER A 51 21.96 -20.23 -23.37
C SER A 51 21.31 -20.64 -22.03
N GLU A 52 20.44 -19.86 -21.39
CA GLU A 52 19.73 -20.33 -20.18
C GLU A 52 18.33 -20.83 -20.52
N THR A 53 18.04 -22.09 -20.15
CA THR A 53 16.74 -22.76 -20.35
C THR A 53 15.64 -22.16 -19.48
N GLU A 54 16.01 -21.47 -18.40
CA GLU A 54 15.09 -20.85 -17.42
C GLU A 54 15.55 -19.41 -17.10
N VAL A 55 14.65 -18.44 -17.31
CA VAL A 55 14.88 -17.04 -16.95
C VAL A 55 14.46 -16.83 -15.50
N LYS A 56 15.42 -16.50 -14.62
CA LYS A 56 15.14 -16.25 -13.20
C LYS A 56 14.70 -14.81 -12.95
N MET A 57 13.70 -14.63 -12.08
CA MET A 57 13.28 -13.32 -11.57
C MET A 57 14.15 -12.90 -10.37
N SER A 58 15.46 -12.83 -10.59
CA SER A 58 16.43 -12.42 -9.56
C SER A 58 16.51 -10.90 -9.45
N GLY A 59 16.91 -10.40 -8.27
CA GLY A 59 17.12 -8.95 -8.09
C GLY A 59 18.13 -8.36 -9.08
N ALA A 60 19.14 -9.13 -9.50
CA ALA A 60 20.08 -8.71 -10.54
C ALA A 60 19.42 -8.52 -11.91
N ASN A 61 18.60 -9.50 -12.34
CA ASN A 61 17.88 -9.43 -13.60
C ASN A 61 16.86 -8.28 -13.63
N LEU A 62 16.13 -8.09 -12.52
CA LEU A 62 15.20 -6.98 -12.36
C LEU A 62 15.91 -5.62 -12.36
N THR A 63 17.07 -5.53 -11.68
CA THR A 63 17.92 -4.32 -11.73
C THR A 63 18.32 -4.01 -13.16
N GLN A 64 18.78 -5.01 -13.92
CA GLN A 64 19.17 -4.82 -15.31
C GLN A 64 18.01 -4.28 -16.16
N VAL A 65 16.83 -4.90 -16.09
CA VAL A 65 15.64 -4.47 -16.84
C VAL A 65 15.28 -3.02 -16.52
N LEU A 66 15.27 -2.67 -15.22
CA LEU A 66 14.95 -1.33 -14.76
C LEU A 66 15.99 -0.31 -15.24
N THR A 67 17.29 -0.57 -15.03
CA THR A 67 18.35 0.39 -15.36
C THR A 67 18.51 0.57 -16.87
N GLU A 68 18.40 -0.50 -17.66
CA GLU A 68 18.35 -0.41 -19.12
C GLU A 68 17.18 0.43 -19.61
N ARG A 69 15.98 0.27 -19.01
CA ARG A 69 14.82 1.07 -19.42
C ARG A 69 14.99 2.54 -19.08
N VAL A 70 15.42 2.86 -17.86
CA VAL A 70 15.62 4.24 -17.42
C VAL A 70 16.70 4.93 -18.28
N ARG A 71 17.80 4.23 -18.62
CA ARG A 71 18.82 4.74 -19.56
C ARG A 71 18.26 4.95 -20.97
N LYS A 72 17.43 4.04 -21.50
CA LYS A 72 16.76 4.21 -22.80
C LYS A 72 15.82 5.41 -22.85
N LEU A 73 15.27 5.82 -21.71
CA LEU A 73 14.45 7.04 -21.57
C LEU A 73 15.31 8.32 -21.44
N GLY A 74 16.64 8.22 -21.41
CA GLY A 74 17.55 9.36 -21.28
C GLY A 74 17.58 9.98 -19.88
N LEU A 75 17.10 9.25 -18.87
CA LEU A 75 17.09 9.73 -17.49
C LEU A 75 18.43 9.46 -16.79
N ASP A 76 18.90 10.48 -16.05
CA ASP A 76 20.18 10.47 -15.36
C ASP A 76 20.08 9.80 -13.98
N PHE A 77 20.70 8.64 -13.83
CA PHE A 77 20.72 7.88 -12.57
C PHE A 77 21.46 8.59 -11.44
N SER A 78 22.40 9.50 -11.73
CA SER A 78 23.14 10.23 -10.69
C SER A 78 22.22 11.15 -9.87
N LYS A 79 21.08 11.54 -10.44
CA LYS A 79 20.06 12.38 -9.79
C LYS A 79 19.00 11.58 -9.04
N LEU A 80 19.11 10.25 -9.01
CA LEU A 80 18.15 9.39 -8.31
C LEU A 80 18.38 9.42 -6.80
N VAL A 81 17.48 10.07 -6.07
CA VAL A 81 17.57 10.25 -4.60
C VAL A 81 16.74 9.26 -3.80
N GLY A 82 15.82 8.55 -4.46
CA GLY A 82 14.92 7.60 -3.81
C GLY A 82 14.46 6.49 -4.75
N GLN A 83 14.27 5.31 -4.18
CA GLN A 83 13.74 4.13 -4.86
C GLN A 83 12.70 3.45 -3.95
N CYS A 84 11.63 2.91 -4.52
CA CYS A 84 10.53 2.31 -3.75
C CYS A 84 9.94 1.11 -4.49
N TYR A 85 9.85 -0.02 -3.77
CA TYR A 85 9.40 -1.33 -4.22
C TYR A 85 8.66 -2.06 -3.09
N ASP A 86 8.13 -3.25 -3.38
CA ASP A 86 7.60 -4.15 -2.36
C ASP A 86 8.70 -4.78 -1.48
N GLY A 87 8.28 -5.57 -0.49
CA GLY A 87 9.17 -6.23 0.46
C GLY A 87 9.70 -7.58 -0.01
N ALA A 88 9.50 -7.96 -1.27
CA ALA A 88 9.95 -9.25 -1.77
C ALA A 88 11.49 -9.33 -1.73
N PRO A 89 12.09 -10.50 -1.43
CA PRO A 89 13.55 -10.61 -1.37
C PRO A 89 14.27 -10.21 -2.67
N SER A 90 13.64 -10.40 -3.83
CA SER A 90 14.16 -9.95 -5.13
C SER A 90 14.23 -8.43 -5.24
N MET A 91 13.35 -7.70 -4.56
CA MET A 91 13.30 -6.24 -4.58
C MET A 91 14.09 -5.62 -3.42
N ALA A 92 13.80 -6.03 -2.19
CA ALA A 92 14.20 -5.35 -0.96
C ALA A 92 15.57 -5.78 -0.40
N SER A 93 16.13 -6.89 -0.87
CA SER A 93 17.38 -7.42 -0.30
C SER A 93 18.54 -6.42 -0.43
N GLU A 94 19.15 -6.08 0.71
CA GLU A 94 20.31 -5.17 0.80
C GLU A 94 21.58 -5.71 0.14
N LYS A 95 21.59 -7.00 -0.23
CA LYS A 95 22.76 -7.65 -0.85
C LYS A 95 22.58 -7.98 -2.32
N VAL A 96 21.40 -8.49 -2.68
CA VAL A 96 21.14 -9.10 -4.00
C VAL A 96 19.81 -8.67 -4.61
N GLY A 97 19.09 -7.76 -3.95
CA GLY A 97 17.82 -7.24 -4.43
C GLY A 97 18.00 -6.05 -5.36
N VAL A 98 16.90 -5.62 -6.01
CA VAL A 98 16.87 -4.39 -6.81
C VAL A 98 17.32 -3.18 -6.01
N ALA A 99 16.96 -3.11 -4.73
CA ALA A 99 17.40 -2.05 -3.82
C ALA A 99 18.92 -1.90 -3.80
N ALA A 100 19.64 -3.02 -3.66
CA ALA A 100 21.10 -3.05 -3.65
C ALA A 100 21.70 -2.76 -5.04
N GLY A 101 21.11 -3.35 -6.09
CA GLY A 101 21.58 -3.17 -7.46
C GLY A 101 21.42 -1.73 -7.96
N VAL A 102 20.32 -1.07 -7.65
CA VAL A 102 20.13 0.35 -7.97
C VAL A 102 21.01 1.25 -7.10
N LYS A 103 21.23 0.89 -5.82
CA LYS A 103 22.11 1.64 -4.92
C LYS A 103 23.56 1.67 -5.39
N SER A 104 24.05 0.59 -6.02
CA SER A 104 25.42 0.53 -6.52
C SER A 104 25.65 1.45 -7.73
N GLU A 105 24.63 1.64 -8.58
CA GLU A 105 24.68 2.56 -9.71
C GLU A 105 24.30 4.01 -9.34
N ALA A 106 23.44 4.19 -8.34
CA ALA A 106 22.98 5.47 -7.83
C ALA A 106 23.16 5.55 -6.31
N PRO A 107 24.36 5.94 -5.82
CA PRO A 107 24.71 5.95 -4.39
C PRO A 107 23.81 6.85 -3.54
N LEU A 108 23.20 7.88 -4.12
CA LEU A 108 22.29 8.80 -3.41
C LEU A 108 20.88 8.22 -3.19
N SER A 109 20.54 7.12 -3.86
CA SER A 109 19.19 6.56 -3.83
C SER A 109 18.90 5.89 -2.48
N HIS A 110 17.93 6.39 -1.71
CA HIS A 110 17.47 5.70 -0.50
C HIS A 110 16.35 4.72 -0.82
N TYR A 111 16.40 3.51 -0.25
CA TYR A 111 15.35 2.52 -0.42
C TYR A 111 14.21 2.69 0.58
N PHE A 112 12.99 2.79 0.02
CA PHE A 112 11.74 2.83 0.75
C PHE A 112 10.94 1.55 0.47
N HIS A 113 10.62 0.82 1.52
CA HIS A 113 9.63 -0.24 1.43
C HIS A 113 8.24 0.40 1.21
N CYS A 114 7.52 -0.05 0.19
CA CYS A 114 6.21 0.50 -0.16
C CYS A 114 5.27 0.50 1.04
N ALA A 115 4.81 1.69 1.45
CA ALA A 115 3.97 1.87 2.61
C ALA A 115 2.56 1.24 2.44
N VAL A 116 2.02 1.23 1.21
CA VAL A 116 0.74 0.55 0.92
C VAL A 116 0.90 -0.96 1.11
N HIS A 117 1.96 -1.54 0.55
CA HIS A 117 2.26 -2.96 0.74
C HIS A 117 2.55 -3.29 2.22
N ALA A 118 3.25 -2.39 2.93
CA ALA A 118 3.48 -2.49 4.36
C ALA A 118 2.18 -2.64 5.16
N VAL A 119 1.23 -1.73 4.95
CA VAL A 119 -0.08 -1.79 5.61
C VAL A 119 -0.85 -3.05 5.16
N ASN A 120 -0.80 -3.43 3.88
CA ASN A 120 -1.41 -4.68 3.39
C ASN A 120 -0.87 -5.94 4.08
N LEU A 121 0.43 -5.96 4.39
CA LEU A 121 1.10 -7.11 4.98
C LEU A 121 0.80 -7.27 6.48
N SER A 122 0.49 -6.18 7.18
CA SER A 122 0.01 -6.22 8.57
C SER A 122 -1.23 -7.11 8.74
N THR A 123 -2.12 -7.18 7.74
CA THR A 123 -3.27 -8.10 7.74
C THR A 123 -2.87 -9.57 7.65
N SER A 124 -1.80 -9.87 6.92
CA SER A 124 -1.28 -11.25 6.86
C SER A 124 -0.67 -11.67 8.19
N LEU A 125 -0.22 -10.71 9.00
CA LEU A 125 0.34 -10.99 10.33
C LEU A 125 -0.74 -11.21 11.39
N ILE A 126 -1.89 -10.53 11.34
CA ILE A 126 -3.01 -10.87 12.23
C ILE A 126 -3.54 -12.29 11.94
N ARG A 127 -3.43 -12.77 10.68
CA ARG A 127 -3.70 -14.17 10.30
C ARG A 127 -2.68 -15.18 10.86
N LYS A 128 -1.63 -14.74 11.57
CA LYS A 128 -0.79 -15.66 12.37
C LYS A 128 -1.43 -16.00 13.72
N VAL A 129 -2.47 -15.28 14.13
CA VAL A 129 -3.29 -15.60 15.29
C VAL A 129 -4.41 -16.56 14.84
N PRO A 130 -4.48 -17.80 15.36
CA PRO A 130 -5.43 -18.81 14.88
C PRO A 130 -6.89 -18.37 14.91
N PHE A 131 -7.32 -17.64 15.95
CA PHE A 131 -8.68 -17.10 16.06
C PHE A 131 -9.04 -16.22 14.86
N VAL A 132 -8.21 -15.22 14.59
CA VAL A 132 -8.41 -14.26 13.49
C VAL A 132 -8.28 -14.96 12.13
N ARG A 133 -7.27 -15.82 11.96
CA ARG A 133 -7.07 -16.57 10.72
C ARG A 133 -8.28 -17.40 10.35
N ASN A 134 -8.71 -18.28 11.26
CA ASN A 134 -9.80 -19.21 11.00
C ASN A 134 -11.11 -18.45 10.76
N ALA A 135 -11.34 -17.36 11.50
CA ALA A 135 -12.51 -16.51 11.31
C ALA A 135 -12.51 -15.87 9.91
N LEU A 136 -11.41 -15.27 9.48
CA LEU A 136 -11.31 -14.64 8.15
C LEU A 136 -11.40 -15.67 7.00
N ASP A 137 -10.78 -16.85 7.13
CA ASP A 137 -10.86 -17.92 6.13
C ASP A 137 -12.29 -18.44 5.96
N ASN A 138 -12.99 -18.64 7.09
CA ASN A 138 -14.39 -19.04 7.08
C ASN A 138 -15.28 -17.93 6.52
N MET A 139 -15.04 -16.67 6.90
CA MET A 139 -15.74 -15.50 6.37
C MET A 139 -15.61 -15.44 4.83
N GLU A 140 -14.40 -15.61 4.30
CA GLU A 140 -14.15 -15.64 2.85
C GLU A 140 -14.96 -16.74 2.15
N THR A 141 -14.99 -17.93 2.76
CA THR A 141 -15.71 -19.08 2.24
C THR A 141 -17.23 -18.85 2.25
N ILE A 142 -17.76 -18.23 3.31
CA ILE A 142 -19.17 -17.86 3.42
C ILE A 142 -19.54 -16.82 2.37
N ILE A 143 -18.74 -15.74 2.25
CA ILE A 143 -18.96 -14.70 1.23
C ILE A 143 -18.99 -15.33 -0.15
N THR A 144 -18.01 -16.18 -0.47
CA THR A 144 -17.93 -16.88 -1.75
C THR A 144 -19.14 -17.77 -1.97
N PHE A 145 -19.58 -18.52 -0.95
CA PHE A 145 -20.77 -19.35 -1.04
C PHE A 145 -22.03 -18.55 -1.35
N VAL A 146 -22.23 -17.40 -0.70
CA VAL A 146 -23.44 -16.59 -0.91
C VAL A 146 -23.38 -15.87 -2.27
N THR A 147 -22.21 -15.40 -2.69
CA THR A 147 -22.04 -14.57 -3.90
C THR A 147 -21.85 -15.36 -5.20
N ASP A 148 -21.31 -16.58 -5.18
CA ASP A 148 -21.07 -17.37 -6.41
C ASP A 148 -22.32 -18.07 -6.94
N GLY A 149 -23.52 -17.59 -6.61
CA GLY A 149 -24.75 -18.14 -7.20
C GLY A 149 -25.87 -17.14 -7.15
N ALA A 150 -26.41 -16.79 -8.32
CA ALA A 150 -27.48 -15.79 -8.47
C ALA A 150 -28.67 -16.05 -7.54
N LYS A 151 -29.09 -17.32 -7.37
CA LYS A 151 -30.18 -17.68 -6.44
C LYS A 151 -29.85 -17.36 -4.97
N ARG A 152 -28.60 -17.59 -4.54
CA ARG A 152 -28.17 -17.36 -3.15
C ARG A 152 -27.96 -15.86 -2.89
N GLU A 153 -27.41 -15.14 -3.86
CA GLU A 153 -27.26 -13.68 -3.81
C GLU A 153 -28.62 -12.99 -3.78
N ASP A 154 -29.62 -13.50 -4.51
CA ASP A 154 -31.00 -13.02 -4.49
C ASP A 154 -31.63 -13.18 -3.10
N ILE A 155 -31.47 -14.36 -2.45
CA ILE A 155 -31.95 -14.57 -1.08
C ILE A 155 -31.33 -13.57 -0.10
N LEU A 156 -30.01 -13.30 -0.19
CA LEU A 156 -29.37 -12.29 0.64
C LEU A 156 -29.97 -10.90 0.38
N SER A 157 -30.15 -10.55 -0.90
CA SER A 157 -30.70 -9.26 -1.31
C SER A 157 -32.15 -9.05 -0.87
N SER A 158 -32.92 -10.13 -0.75
CA SER A 158 -34.30 -10.12 -0.27
C SER A 158 -34.44 -9.95 1.24
N GLN A 159 -33.35 -10.11 2.01
CA GLN A 159 -33.40 -9.93 3.46
C GLN A 159 -33.69 -8.46 3.82
N LYS A 160 -34.42 -8.28 4.92
CA LYS A 160 -34.70 -6.95 5.48
C LYS A 160 -33.42 -6.40 6.11
N LEU A 161 -32.74 -5.55 5.35
CA LEU A 161 -31.62 -4.74 5.81
C LEU A 161 -32.07 -3.28 5.82
N ASP A 162 -31.53 -2.51 6.76
CA ASP A 162 -31.57 -1.05 6.62
C ASP A 162 -30.91 -0.69 5.27
N SER A 163 -31.54 0.23 4.54
CA SER A 163 -31.05 0.72 3.25
C SER A 163 -29.60 1.19 3.31
N SER A 164 -29.17 1.73 4.45
CA SER A 164 -27.80 2.21 4.71
C SER A 164 -26.76 1.08 4.76
N LYS A 165 -27.16 -0.14 5.12
CA LYS A 165 -26.29 -1.32 5.29
C LYS A 165 -26.33 -2.29 4.12
N ARG A 166 -27.16 -2.01 3.10
CA ARG A 166 -27.32 -2.87 1.93
C ARG A 166 -26.17 -2.65 0.96
N HIS A 167 -25.15 -3.50 1.05
CA HIS A 167 -23.95 -3.42 0.22
C HIS A 167 -23.66 -4.77 -0.44
N LYS A 168 -23.12 -4.75 -1.65
CA LYS A 168 -22.56 -5.99 -2.22
C LYS A 168 -21.42 -6.47 -1.34
N LEU A 169 -21.49 -7.74 -0.91
CA LEU A 169 -20.38 -8.39 -0.22
C LEU A 169 -19.18 -8.42 -1.17
N VAL A 170 -18.02 -8.08 -0.62
CA VAL A 170 -16.76 -8.02 -1.37
C VAL A 170 -15.94 -9.23 -0.95
N LYS A 171 -15.45 -10.00 -1.92
CA LYS A 171 -14.51 -11.09 -1.63
C LYS A 171 -13.23 -10.50 -1.04
N LEU A 172 -12.63 -11.20 -0.09
CA LEU A 172 -11.35 -10.78 0.48
C LEU A 172 -10.29 -10.72 -0.62
N CYS A 173 -9.80 -9.51 -0.91
CA CYS A 173 -8.70 -9.33 -1.85
C CYS A 173 -7.39 -9.71 -1.16
N GLN A 174 -6.58 -10.60 -1.73
CA GLN A 174 -5.32 -10.99 -1.11
C GLN A 174 -4.23 -9.90 -1.15
N THR A 175 -4.36 -8.90 -2.02
CA THR A 175 -3.29 -7.94 -2.28
C THR A 175 -3.62 -6.51 -1.85
N ARG A 176 -4.87 -6.19 -1.48
CA ARG A 176 -5.31 -4.82 -1.16
C ARG A 176 -5.98 -4.70 0.21
N PHE A 177 -5.35 -4.00 1.15
CA PHE A 177 -5.84 -3.80 2.52
C PHE A 177 -7.22 -3.15 2.57
N VAL A 178 -7.41 -2.06 1.83
CA VAL A 178 -8.66 -1.30 1.87
C VAL A 178 -9.84 -2.17 1.45
N GLU A 179 -9.67 -3.01 0.43
CA GLU A 179 -10.71 -3.96 0.01
C GLU A 179 -10.98 -5.04 1.06
N ARG A 180 -9.95 -5.50 1.79
CA ARG A 180 -10.12 -6.44 2.92
C ARG A 180 -10.86 -5.80 4.09
N HIS A 181 -10.52 -4.56 4.46
CA HIS A 181 -11.24 -3.81 5.48
C HIS A 181 -12.72 -3.73 5.13
N VAL A 182 -13.01 -3.28 3.90
CA VAL A 182 -14.36 -3.14 3.39
C VAL A 182 -15.09 -4.50 3.39
N ALA A 183 -14.39 -5.60 3.09
CA ALA A 183 -14.98 -6.94 3.16
C ALA A 183 -15.38 -7.34 4.59
N VAL A 184 -14.51 -7.11 5.59
CA VAL A 184 -14.80 -7.40 7.00
C VAL A 184 -15.94 -6.52 7.51
N GLU A 185 -15.85 -5.20 7.29
CA GLU A 185 -16.85 -4.20 7.69
C GLU A 185 -18.24 -4.54 7.11
N ARG A 186 -18.34 -4.75 5.79
CA ARG A 186 -19.60 -5.11 5.14
C ARG A 186 -20.15 -6.46 5.57
N PHE A 187 -19.27 -7.39 5.97
CA PHE A 187 -19.70 -8.66 6.52
C PHE A 187 -20.31 -8.48 7.92
N CYS A 188 -19.67 -7.70 8.79
CA CYS A 188 -20.21 -7.35 10.11
C CYS A 188 -21.55 -6.61 10.02
N GLU A 189 -21.65 -5.59 9.16
CA GLU A 189 -22.87 -4.79 8.96
C GLU A 189 -24.07 -5.61 8.48
N GLN A 190 -23.81 -6.68 7.71
CA GLN A 190 -24.83 -7.54 7.10
C GLN A 190 -24.90 -8.92 7.77
N LEU A 191 -24.24 -9.11 8.91
CA LEU A 191 -24.12 -10.42 9.56
C LEU A 191 -25.49 -11.07 9.80
N SER A 192 -26.46 -10.29 10.28
CA SER A 192 -27.83 -10.73 10.51
C SER A 192 -28.52 -11.21 9.23
N ALA A 193 -28.41 -10.45 8.15
CA ALA A 193 -28.95 -10.84 6.85
C ALA A 193 -28.26 -12.07 6.28
N ILE A 194 -26.94 -12.21 6.46
CA ILE A 194 -26.20 -13.41 6.07
C ILE A 194 -26.72 -14.63 6.84
N VAL A 195 -26.93 -14.51 8.14
CA VAL A 195 -27.50 -15.59 8.98
C VAL A 195 -28.90 -15.98 8.50
N LEU A 196 -29.79 -15.01 8.26
CA LEU A 196 -31.14 -15.27 7.76
C LEU A 196 -31.15 -15.91 6.36
N ALA A 197 -30.25 -15.45 5.48
CA ALA A 197 -30.07 -16.04 4.16
C ALA A 197 -29.59 -17.49 4.26
N LEU A 198 -28.60 -17.77 5.12
CA LEU A 198 -28.11 -19.14 5.34
C LEU A 198 -29.18 -20.04 5.98
N ARG A 199 -29.99 -19.53 6.92
CA ARG A 199 -31.16 -20.25 7.47
C ARG A 199 -32.13 -20.64 6.36
N THR A 200 -32.43 -19.71 5.45
CA THR A 200 -33.32 -19.97 4.30
C THR A 200 -32.71 -20.99 3.34
N ILE A 201 -31.42 -20.87 3.01
CA ILE A 201 -30.74 -21.81 2.09
C ILE A 201 -30.63 -23.21 2.72
N SER A 202 -30.52 -23.31 4.05
CA SER A 202 -30.44 -24.59 4.77
C SER A 202 -31.70 -25.44 4.67
N THR A 203 -32.84 -24.85 4.29
CA THR A 203 -34.10 -25.59 4.10
C THR A 203 -34.37 -25.97 2.65
N TRP A 204 -33.45 -25.66 1.72
CA TRP A 204 -33.61 -26.02 0.32
C TRP A 204 -33.50 -27.54 0.10
N ASP A 205 -34.29 -28.04 -0.86
CA ASP A 205 -34.23 -29.44 -1.31
C ASP A 205 -32.86 -29.81 -1.91
N GLU A 206 -32.13 -28.83 -2.44
CA GLU A 206 -30.79 -29.02 -2.99
C GLU A 206 -29.77 -29.33 -1.88
N SER A 207 -29.55 -30.63 -1.63
CA SER A 207 -28.68 -31.16 -0.58
C SER A 207 -27.31 -30.48 -0.46
N ARG A 208 -26.63 -30.15 -1.58
CA ARG A 208 -25.29 -29.55 -1.52
C ARG A 208 -25.30 -28.13 -0.94
N SER A 209 -26.27 -27.31 -1.34
CA SER A 209 -26.41 -25.94 -0.89
C SER A 209 -26.95 -25.90 0.54
N SER A 210 -27.97 -26.71 0.85
CA SER A 210 -28.56 -26.76 2.19
C SER A 210 -27.59 -27.29 3.24
N SER A 211 -26.87 -28.39 2.96
CA SER A 211 -25.87 -28.93 3.90
C SER A 211 -24.75 -27.92 4.18
N LYS A 212 -24.23 -27.24 3.16
CA LYS A 212 -23.19 -26.21 3.34
C LYS A 212 -23.70 -25.02 4.14
N ALA A 213 -24.92 -24.56 3.87
CA ALA A 213 -25.51 -23.46 4.63
C ALA A 213 -25.69 -23.82 6.11
N ALA A 214 -26.13 -25.04 6.42
CA ALA A 214 -26.19 -25.54 7.80
C ALA A 214 -24.80 -25.57 8.48
N MET A 215 -23.76 -26.01 7.77
CA MET A 215 -22.38 -25.96 8.29
C MET A 215 -21.94 -24.52 8.58
N PHE A 216 -22.21 -23.58 7.67
CA PHE A 216 -21.85 -22.18 7.86
C PHE A 216 -22.62 -21.53 9.01
N LEU A 217 -23.89 -21.87 9.22
CA LEU A 217 -24.64 -21.40 10.39
C LEU A 217 -23.96 -21.83 11.69
N HIS A 218 -23.51 -23.08 11.76
CA HIS A 218 -22.77 -23.55 12.93
C HIS A 218 -21.45 -22.79 13.11
N THR A 219 -20.70 -22.58 12.01
CA THR A 219 -19.44 -21.82 12.05
C THR A 219 -19.62 -20.37 12.50
N ILE A 220 -20.59 -19.64 11.95
CA ILE A 220 -20.85 -18.22 12.30
C ILE A 220 -21.30 -18.09 13.75
N SER A 221 -21.99 -19.10 14.28
CA SER A 221 -22.46 -19.14 15.67
C SER A 221 -21.33 -19.32 16.69
N MET A 222 -20.14 -19.76 16.28
CA MET A 222 -19.05 -19.99 17.22
C MET A 222 -18.51 -18.68 17.80
N THR A 223 -18.38 -18.60 19.13
CA THR A 223 -17.79 -17.42 19.79
C THR A 223 -16.41 -17.07 19.25
N GLU A 224 -15.59 -18.09 18.96
CA GLU A 224 -14.25 -17.90 18.38
C GLU A 224 -14.29 -17.24 16.99
N PHE A 225 -15.30 -17.57 16.17
CA PHE A 225 -15.50 -16.96 14.86
C PHE A 225 -15.86 -15.48 15.03
N LEU A 226 -16.86 -15.17 15.85
CA LEU A 226 -17.31 -13.80 16.09
C LEU A 226 -16.16 -12.94 16.64
N VAL A 227 -15.49 -13.41 17.70
CA VAL A 227 -14.32 -12.70 18.25
C VAL A 227 -13.26 -12.46 17.18
N GLY A 228 -12.95 -13.47 16.36
CA GLY A 228 -11.94 -13.32 15.30
C GLY A 228 -12.31 -12.26 14.25
N VAL A 229 -13.58 -12.19 13.83
CA VAL A 229 -14.05 -11.19 12.86
C VAL A 229 -14.07 -9.78 13.48
N PHE A 230 -14.65 -9.61 14.68
CA PHE A 230 -14.74 -8.30 15.34
C PHE A 230 -13.36 -7.76 15.78
N VAL A 231 -12.41 -8.62 16.14
CA VAL A 231 -11.01 -8.22 16.36
C VAL A 231 -10.37 -7.73 15.05
N ALA A 232 -10.61 -8.44 13.94
CA ALA A 232 -10.10 -8.02 12.64
C ALA A 232 -10.70 -6.66 12.22
N GLU A 233 -12.00 -6.46 12.44
CA GLU A 233 -12.71 -5.20 12.18
C GLU A 233 -12.09 -4.02 12.96
N LYS A 234 -11.92 -4.16 14.28
CA LYS A 234 -11.32 -3.12 15.13
C LYS A 234 -9.91 -2.73 14.68
N LEU A 235 -9.05 -3.71 14.42
CA LEU A 235 -7.67 -3.45 13.98
C LEU A 235 -7.63 -2.87 12.57
N ALA A 236 -8.51 -3.33 11.68
CA ALA A 236 -8.60 -2.78 10.34
C ALA A 236 -9.03 -1.30 10.39
N GLY A 237 -10.01 -0.95 11.24
CA GLY A 237 -10.50 0.40 11.41
C GLY A 237 -9.42 1.42 11.76
N ILE A 238 -8.45 1.02 12.60
CA ILE A 238 -7.33 1.87 13.00
C ILE A 238 -6.34 2.13 11.86
N LEU A 239 -6.11 1.13 11.01
CA LEU A 239 -5.19 1.22 9.88
C LEU A 239 -5.82 1.87 8.64
N ARG A 240 -7.15 1.95 8.57
CA ARG A 240 -7.89 2.46 7.40
C ARG A 240 -7.51 3.89 7.00
N PRO A 241 -7.41 4.88 7.93
CA PRO A 241 -7.02 6.24 7.54
C PRO A 241 -5.67 6.27 6.85
N LEU A 242 -4.69 5.52 7.37
CA LEU A 242 -3.36 5.41 6.80
C LEU A 242 -3.38 4.75 5.42
N ALA A 243 -4.12 3.64 5.26
CA ALA A 243 -4.25 2.97 3.98
C ALA A 243 -4.83 3.88 2.88
N LEU A 244 -5.86 4.68 3.22
CA LEU A 244 -6.47 5.62 2.27
C LEU A 244 -5.51 6.76 1.89
N ALA A 245 -4.82 7.36 2.87
CA ALA A 245 -3.88 8.45 2.61
C ALA A 245 -2.70 8.01 1.73
N LEU A 246 -2.16 6.80 1.95
CA LEU A 246 -1.05 6.26 1.16
C LEU A 246 -1.46 5.85 -0.27
N GLN A 247 -2.75 5.66 -0.49
CA GLN A 247 -3.36 5.38 -1.79
C GLN A 247 -3.84 6.64 -2.52
N GLU A 248 -3.64 7.84 -1.96
CA GLU A 248 -3.95 9.10 -2.64
C GLU A 248 -2.90 9.44 -3.71
N LYS A 249 -3.28 10.19 -4.76
CA LYS A 249 -2.34 10.58 -5.83
C LYS A 249 -1.47 11.73 -5.31
N GLY A 250 -0.15 11.64 -5.47
CA GLY A 250 0.75 12.69 -5.00
C GLY A 250 0.78 12.82 -3.48
N ALA A 251 0.59 11.72 -2.74
CA ALA A 251 0.60 11.74 -1.28
C ALA A 251 1.86 12.45 -0.75
N ASP A 252 1.66 13.44 0.12
CA ASP A 252 2.75 14.17 0.77
C ASP A 252 3.34 13.31 1.89
N LEU A 253 4.66 13.13 1.81
CA LEU A 253 5.41 12.24 2.68
C LEU A 253 5.44 12.73 4.13
N VAL A 254 5.35 14.05 4.34
CA VAL A 254 5.35 14.67 5.66
C VAL A 254 4.00 14.40 6.36
N LYS A 255 2.89 14.57 5.65
CA LYS A 255 1.55 14.19 6.14
C LYS A 255 1.44 12.69 6.38
N ALA A 256 2.01 11.86 5.50
CA ALA A 256 2.03 10.41 5.68
C ALA A 256 2.77 10.02 6.97
N LEU A 257 3.92 10.65 7.26
CA LEU A 257 4.66 10.42 8.48
C LEU A 257 3.86 10.79 9.75
N ASP A 258 3.14 11.91 9.74
CA ASP A 258 2.26 12.28 10.86
C ASP A 258 1.18 11.25 11.09
N LEU A 259 0.55 10.77 10.02
CA LEU A 259 -0.52 9.77 10.12
C LEU A 259 0.01 8.41 10.59
N ILE A 260 1.21 8.01 10.15
CA ILE A 260 1.89 6.81 10.65
C ILE A 260 2.13 6.92 12.16
N ASN A 261 2.65 8.06 12.63
CA ASN A 261 2.89 8.28 14.05
C ASN A 261 1.58 8.31 14.85
N ALA A 262 0.52 8.90 14.31
CA ALA A 262 -0.81 8.90 14.94
C ALA A 262 -1.38 7.48 15.07
N VAL A 263 -1.29 6.68 14.00
CA VAL A 263 -1.68 5.26 14.03
C VAL A 263 -0.87 4.47 15.04
N ARG A 264 0.45 4.71 15.11
CA ARG A 264 1.33 4.07 16.10
C ARG A 264 0.90 4.41 17.53
N THR A 265 0.64 5.69 17.81
CA THR A 265 0.13 6.14 19.11
C THR A 265 -1.20 5.47 19.45
N ALA A 266 -2.15 5.43 18.50
CA ALA A 266 -3.45 4.79 18.70
C ALA A 266 -3.31 3.29 18.99
N LEU A 267 -2.43 2.57 18.29
CA LEU A 267 -2.17 1.15 18.54
C LEU A 267 -1.51 0.92 19.91
N HIS A 268 -0.58 1.78 20.33
CA HIS A 268 0.01 1.71 21.66
C HIS A 268 -1.02 1.98 22.76
N GLN A 269 -1.91 2.95 22.57
CA GLN A 269 -3.02 3.21 23.48
C GLN A 269 -3.95 1.99 23.58
N LEU A 270 -4.32 1.40 22.44
CA LEU A 270 -5.06 0.12 22.42
C LEU A 270 -4.39 -0.98 23.23
N ARG A 271 -3.05 -0.97 23.29
CA ARG A 271 -2.28 -1.98 23.98
C ARG A 271 -2.20 -1.72 25.48
N SER A 272 -2.05 -0.47 25.91
CA SER A 272 -2.02 -0.07 27.32
C SER A 272 -3.40 -0.16 27.96
N GLU A 273 -4.45 0.26 27.24
CA GLU A 273 -5.84 0.32 27.69
C GLU A 273 -6.65 -0.88 27.17
N SER A 274 -5.99 -2.03 26.96
CA SER A 274 -6.56 -3.19 26.24
C SER A 274 -7.84 -3.76 26.84
N GLU A 275 -8.11 -3.52 28.12
CA GLU A 275 -9.34 -3.96 28.78
C GLU A 275 -10.55 -3.10 28.37
N GLU A 276 -10.38 -1.78 28.46
CA GLU A 276 -11.39 -0.79 28.06
C GLU A 276 -11.62 -0.83 26.54
N GLU A 277 -10.55 -0.96 25.76
CA GLU A 277 -10.61 -0.98 24.29
C GLU A 277 -11.17 -2.29 23.73
N PHE A 278 -11.09 -3.39 24.48
CA PHE A 278 -11.68 -4.68 24.09
C PHE A 278 -13.15 -4.83 24.50
N ALA A 279 -13.61 -4.09 25.51
CA ALA A 279 -15.02 -4.09 25.94
C ALA A 279 -16.02 -3.81 24.79
N PRO A 280 -15.84 -2.78 23.92
CA PRO A 280 -16.77 -2.54 22.80
C PRO A 280 -16.72 -3.66 21.75
N VAL A 281 -15.56 -4.30 21.56
CA VAL A 281 -15.41 -5.46 20.65
C VAL A 281 -16.26 -6.63 21.17
N MET A 282 -16.17 -6.92 22.47
CA MET A 282 -16.98 -7.98 23.10
C MET A 282 -18.47 -7.63 23.17
N ALA A 283 -18.83 -6.36 23.30
CA ALA A 283 -20.22 -5.92 23.22
C ALA A 283 -20.81 -6.22 21.83
N GLY A 284 -20.06 -5.95 20.75
CA GLY A 284 -20.45 -6.32 19.39
C GLY A 284 -20.62 -7.84 19.22
N VAL A 285 -19.70 -8.63 19.75
CA VAL A 285 -19.81 -10.11 19.75
C VAL A 285 -21.06 -10.58 20.48
N LYS A 286 -21.35 -10.03 21.67
CA LYS A 286 -22.52 -10.39 22.49
C LYS A 286 -23.82 -10.04 21.78
N ALA A 287 -23.91 -8.85 21.17
CA ALA A 287 -25.08 -8.43 20.40
C ALA A 287 -25.32 -9.33 19.18
N ALA A 288 -24.26 -9.66 18.43
CA ALA A 288 -24.36 -10.58 17.29
C ALA A 288 -24.78 -12.00 17.72
N ALA A 289 -24.26 -12.49 18.84
CA ALA A 289 -24.62 -13.80 19.38
C ALA A 289 -26.08 -13.85 19.85
N GLU A 290 -26.56 -12.79 20.50
CA GLU A 290 -27.95 -12.66 20.94
C GLU A 290 -28.93 -12.69 19.76
N GLU A 291 -28.64 -11.97 18.68
CA GLU A 291 -29.46 -11.98 17.46
C GLU A 291 -29.51 -13.37 16.79
N MET A 292 -28.45 -14.16 16.94
CA MET A 292 -28.40 -15.54 16.46
C MET A 292 -29.02 -16.55 17.44
N GLY A 293 -29.32 -16.17 18.67
CA GLY A 293 -29.79 -17.06 19.73
C GLY A 293 -28.70 -17.99 20.27
N VAL A 294 -27.45 -17.51 20.33
CA VAL A 294 -26.28 -18.30 20.73
C VAL A 294 -25.66 -17.73 21.99
N GLU A 295 -25.27 -18.61 22.92
CA GLU A 295 -24.55 -18.21 24.13
C GLU A 295 -23.07 -17.98 23.83
N VAL A 296 -22.54 -16.84 24.28
CA VAL A 296 -21.11 -16.55 24.21
C VAL A 296 -20.40 -17.35 25.30
N ALA A 297 -19.49 -18.23 24.91
CA ALA A 297 -18.75 -19.08 25.85
C ALA A 297 -17.27 -19.16 25.49
N LYS A 298 -16.42 -19.33 26.51
CA LYS A 298 -15.00 -19.69 26.30
C LYS A 298 -14.85 -21.21 26.17
N PRO A 299 -13.82 -21.71 25.45
CA PRO A 299 -13.55 -23.14 25.39
C PRO A 299 -13.27 -23.73 26.77
N ARG A 300 -13.54 -25.02 26.95
CA ARG A 300 -13.12 -25.74 28.16
C ARG A 300 -11.59 -25.76 28.24
N LEU A 301 -11.05 -25.20 29.32
CA LEU A 301 -9.61 -25.11 29.56
C LEU A 301 -9.16 -26.21 30.51
N VAL A 302 -7.97 -26.75 30.26
CA VAL A 302 -7.24 -27.65 31.15
C VAL A 302 -5.95 -26.94 31.58
N ASP A 303 -5.49 -27.18 32.80
CA ASP A 303 -4.37 -26.45 33.42
C ASP A 303 -3.06 -26.53 32.62
N ARG A 304 -2.88 -27.59 31.82
CA ARG A 304 -1.82 -27.71 30.83
C ARG A 304 -2.41 -28.13 29.48
N SER A 305 -2.33 -27.26 28.49
CA SER A 305 -2.63 -27.59 27.10
C SER A 305 -1.45 -27.17 26.21
N SER A 306 -0.98 -28.10 25.38
CA SER A 306 0.02 -27.85 24.33
C SER A 306 -0.61 -27.48 22.98
N TYR A 307 -1.92 -27.70 22.82
CA TYR A 307 -2.63 -27.54 21.54
C TYR A 307 -3.66 -26.40 21.54
N ARG A 308 -4.00 -25.82 22.70
CA ARG A 308 -4.96 -24.71 22.81
C ARG A 308 -4.37 -23.56 23.59
N ALA A 309 -4.73 -22.34 23.17
CA ALA A 309 -4.39 -21.12 23.88
C ALA A 309 -5.07 -21.14 25.26
N ASN A 310 -4.28 -21.03 26.32
CA ASN A 310 -4.70 -21.16 27.72
C ASN A 310 -4.20 -19.99 28.60
N ALA A 311 -3.78 -18.88 28.00
CA ALA A 311 -3.36 -17.71 28.76
C ALA A 311 -4.51 -17.18 29.63
N GLY A 312 -4.21 -16.85 30.88
CA GLY A 312 -5.20 -16.45 31.90
C GLY A 312 -5.79 -17.61 32.73
N GLY A 313 -5.49 -18.87 32.38
CA GLY A 313 -5.94 -20.03 33.15
C GLY A 313 -7.45 -20.30 33.07
N SER A 314 -7.91 -21.31 33.81
CA SER A 314 -9.32 -21.74 33.86
C SER A 314 -10.24 -20.72 34.53
N GLU A 315 -9.71 -19.83 35.36
CA GLU A 315 -10.46 -18.82 36.12
C GLU A 315 -10.70 -17.50 35.35
N ALA A 316 -10.03 -17.28 34.20
CA ALA A 316 -10.23 -16.07 33.42
C ALA A 316 -11.71 -15.87 33.02
N SER A 317 -12.21 -14.63 33.06
CA SER A 317 -13.51 -14.30 32.46
C SER A 317 -13.51 -14.60 30.96
N ILE A 318 -14.69 -14.71 30.35
CA ILE A 318 -14.81 -14.93 28.88
C ILE A 318 -14.09 -13.80 28.14
N ASP A 319 -14.37 -12.55 28.51
CA ASP A 319 -13.73 -11.36 27.96
C ASP A 319 -12.20 -11.38 28.20
N GLY A 320 -11.76 -11.75 29.41
CA GLY A 320 -10.33 -11.88 29.73
C GLY A 320 -9.61 -12.94 28.89
N TYR A 321 -10.26 -14.09 28.67
CA TYR A 321 -9.73 -15.16 27.82
C TYR A 321 -9.51 -14.68 26.38
N TYR A 322 -10.52 -14.10 25.75
CA TYR A 322 -10.41 -13.65 24.36
C TYR A 322 -9.50 -12.42 24.20
N ARG A 323 -9.44 -11.55 25.21
CA ARG A 323 -8.48 -10.45 25.24
C ARG A 323 -7.04 -10.94 25.18
N LEU A 324 -6.70 -11.90 26.05
CA LEU A 324 -5.33 -12.44 26.16
C LEU A 324 -4.93 -13.34 25.00
N ASN A 325 -5.87 -14.11 24.44
CA ASN A 325 -5.56 -15.16 23.48
C ASN A 325 -5.87 -14.78 22.01
N ALA A 326 -6.70 -13.76 21.77
CA ALA A 326 -7.04 -13.29 20.42
C ALA A 326 -6.65 -11.82 20.19
N PHE A 327 -7.16 -10.89 21.00
CA PHE A 327 -7.01 -9.45 20.76
C PHE A 327 -5.57 -8.96 20.94
N ILE A 328 -4.96 -9.18 22.12
CA ILE A 328 -3.58 -8.74 22.41
C ILE A 328 -2.58 -9.37 21.42
N PRO A 329 -2.61 -10.69 21.15
CA PRO A 329 -1.73 -11.26 20.15
C PRO A 329 -1.90 -10.64 18.76
N ALA A 330 -3.13 -10.36 18.32
CA ALA A 330 -3.36 -9.74 17.01
C ALA A 330 -2.83 -8.30 16.97
N LEU A 331 -3.08 -7.52 18.03
CA LEU A 331 -2.58 -6.16 18.19
C LEU A 331 -1.05 -6.10 18.20
N ASP A 332 -0.39 -6.97 18.98
CA ASP A 332 1.07 -7.05 19.07
C ASP A 332 1.69 -7.37 17.70
N ARG A 333 1.03 -8.18 16.86
CA ARG A 333 1.48 -8.43 15.49
C ARG A 333 1.39 -7.19 14.60
N VAL A 334 0.33 -6.40 14.73
CA VAL A 334 0.18 -5.15 13.96
C VAL A 334 1.22 -4.12 14.41
N LEU A 335 1.39 -3.94 15.72
CA LEU A 335 2.39 -3.04 16.30
C LEU A 335 3.81 -3.39 15.84
N GLN A 336 4.18 -4.67 15.93
CA GLN A 336 5.49 -5.14 15.48
C GLN A 336 5.74 -4.83 14.00
N ASP A 337 4.72 -4.97 13.16
CA ASP A 337 4.83 -4.72 11.73
C ASP A 337 4.97 -3.24 11.40
N VAL A 338 4.14 -2.40 12.02
CA VAL A 338 4.21 -0.94 11.88
C VAL A 338 5.60 -0.45 12.31
N ASP A 339 6.11 -0.92 13.44
CA ASP A 339 7.44 -0.54 13.94
C ASP A 339 8.57 -1.03 13.04
N LEU A 340 8.48 -2.27 12.53
CA LEU A 340 9.50 -2.83 11.65
C LEU A 340 9.58 -2.05 10.32
N ARG A 341 8.43 -1.71 9.73
CA ARG A 341 8.35 -1.13 8.39
C ARG A 341 8.50 0.38 8.37
N PHE A 342 7.94 1.06 9.36
CA PHE A 342 7.99 2.52 9.48
C PHE A 342 9.03 3.02 10.48
N GLY A 343 9.86 2.14 11.02
CA GLY A 343 11.03 2.50 11.82
C GLY A 343 12.18 3.05 10.96
N LYS A 344 13.30 2.33 10.89
CA LYS A 344 14.57 2.82 10.31
C LYS A 344 14.45 3.35 8.87
N HIS A 345 13.60 2.74 8.05
CA HIS A 345 13.47 3.10 6.62
C HIS A 345 12.91 4.53 6.42
N MET A 346 12.13 5.04 7.38
CA MET A 346 11.53 6.38 7.33
C MET A 346 12.36 7.43 8.08
N GLN A 347 13.50 7.04 8.67
CA GLN A 347 14.31 7.96 9.47
C GLN A 347 14.79 9.15 8.65
N LEU A 348 15.27 8.92 7.42
CA LEU A 348 15.70 9.96 6.50
C LEU A 348 14.60 11.02 6.28
N VAL A 349 13.37 10.55 6.09
CA VAL A 349 12.19 11.41 5.92
C VAL A 349 11.91 12.19 7.18
N ALA A 350 11.95 11.51 8.32
CA ALA A 350 11.69 12.13 9.60
C ALA A 350 12.73 13.24 9.89
N ASP A 351 14.00 13.01 9.52
CA ASP A 351 15.08 13.98 9.66
C ASP A 351 14.92 15.16 8.71
N LEU A 352 14.70 14.91 7.42
CA LEU A 352 14.46 15.97 6.44
C LEU A 352 13.16 16.75 6.71
N SER A 353 12.14 16.10 7.28
CA SER A 353 10.87 16.76 7.63
C SER A 353 11.05 17.88 8.65
N THR A 354 12.15 17.88 9.41
CA THR A 354 12.50 18.99 10.30
C THR A 354 12.81 20.29 9.54
N LEU A 355 12.95 20.27 8.22
CA LEU A 355 13.05 21.48 7.40
C LEU A 355 11.70 22.17 7.15
N VAL A 356 10.59 21.45 7.36
CA VAL A 356 9.24 21.98 7.16
C VAL A 356 8.93 22.98 8.29
N PRO A 357 8.67 24.26 7.99
CA PRO A 357 8.47 25.32 8.98
C PRO A 357 7.52 24.97 10.12
N LYS A 358 6.35 24.38 9.82
CA LYS A 358 5.40 24.00 10.87
C LYS A 358 5.98 22.98 11.87
N ARG A 359 6.84 22.06 11.41
CA ARG A 359 7.49 21.06 12.26
C ARG A 359 8.64 21.63 13.06
N ILE A 360 9.38 22.61 12.52
CA ILE A 360 10.41 23.34 13.26
C ILE A 360 9.80 23.94 14.53
N ALA A 361 8.59 24.50 14.44
CA ALA A 361 7.91 25.07 15.59
C ALA A 361 7.57 24.03 16.68
N THR A 362 7.37 22.76 16.31
CA THR A 362 7.02 21.68 17.25
C THR A 362 8.22 20.95 17.82
N VAL A 363 9.21 20.63 16.99
CA VAL A 363 10.34 19.75 17.32
C VAL A 363 11.63 20.55 17.58
N GLY A 364 11.69 21.80 17.13
CA GLY A 364 12.89 22.62 17.13
C GLY A 364 13.79 22.33 15.92
N ALA A 365 14.62 23.31 15.56
CA ALA A 365 15.65 23.15 14.55
C ALA A 365 16.84 22.38 15.15
N ASP A 366 16.93 21.09 14.84
CA ASP A 366 18.01 20.22 15.33
C ASP A 366 19.00 19.87 14.20
N TRP A 367 20.12 20.58 14.17
CA TRP A 367 21.20 20.32 13.23
C TRP A 367 21.77 18.90 13.35
N LYS A 368 21.86 18.33 14.56
CA LYS A 368 22.45 17.00 14.75
C LYS A 368 21.64 15.93 14.01
N ARG A 369 20.33 16.13 13.93
CA ARG A 369 19.41 15.27 13.22
C ARG A 369 19.52 15.44 11.70
N LEU A 370 19.71 16.67 11.22
CA LEU A 370 19.80 16.96 9.79
C LEU A 370 21.18 16.63 9.18
N GLN A 371 22.24 16.73 9.98
CA GLN A 371 23.62 16.60 9.53
C GLN A 371 23.91 15.33 8.70
N PRO A 372 23.43 14.12 9.07
CA PRO A 372 23.64 12.93 8.25
C PRO A 372 23.00 13.03 6.86
N SER A 373 21.84 13.67 6.75
CA SER A 373 21.15 13.90 5.47
C SER A 373 21.90 14.91 4.61
N CYS A 374 22.45 15.97 5.22
CA CYS A 374 23.30 16.94 4.53
C CYS A 374 24.57 16.29 3.97
N GLN A 375 25.19 15.38 4.74
CA GLN A 375 26.35 14.62 4.29
C GLN A 375 26.02 13.69 3.14
N LEU A 376 24.89 12.97 3.23
CA LEU A 376 24.44 12.06 2.18
C LEU A 376 24.22 12.78 0.85
N TYR A 377 23.64 13.98 0.86
CA TYR A 377 23.28 14.73 -0.35
C TYR A 377 24.27 15.85 -0.70
N GLN A 378 25.48 15.84 -0.15
CA GLN A 378 26.48 16.88 -0.39
C GLN A 378 26.79 17.09 -1.87
N GLU A 379 26.84 16.01 -2.66
CA GLU A 379 27.06 16.08 -4.11
C GLU A 379 25.97 16.86 -4.86
N LEU A 380 24.72 16.82 -4.37
CA LEU A 380 23.61 17.59 -4.95
C LEU A 380 23.58 19.02 -4.43
N ILE A 381 23.99 19.23 -3.17
CA ILE A 381 24.09 20.56 -2.56
C ILE A 381 25.19 21.38 -3.25
N GLY A 382 26.27 20.73 -3.69
CA GLY A 382 27.41 21.36 -4.35
C GLY A 382 28.41 21.94 -3.34
N ASP A 383 28.92 23.13 -3.63
CA ASP A 383 30.05 23.74 -2.92
C ASP A 383 29.71 24.32 -1.53
N ILE A 384 28.45 24.21 -1.10
CA ILE A 384 27.99 24.78 0.18
C ILE A 384 28.43 23.87 1.32
N THR A 385 29.18 24.43 2.27
CA THR A 385 29.68 23.71 3.43
C THR A 385 28.57 23.40 4.44
N GLN A 386 28.75 22.34 5.23
CA GLN A 386 27.82 21.98 6.31
C GLN A 386 27.56 23.13 7.30
N SER A 387 28.56 23.95 7.62
CA SER A 387 28.39 25.11 8.51
C SER A 387 27.51 26.19 7.88
N GLN A 388 27.57 26.36 6.55
CA GLN A 388 26.67 27.27 5.83
C GLN A 388 25.23 26.74 5.85
N VAL A 389 25.01 25.44 5.60
CA VAL A 389 23.66 24.85 5.70
C VAL A 389 23.09 24.96 7.12
N GLN A 390 23.93 24.78 8.15
CA GLN A 390 23.54 24.98 9.54
C GLN A 390 23.14 26.45 9.84
N ALA A 391 23.86 27.42 9.26
CA ALA A 391 23.52 28.83 9.36
C ALA A 391 22.20 29.13 8.63
N GLU A 392 22.01 28.60 7.41
CA GLU A 392 20.74 28.69 6.67
C GLU A 392 19.58 28.16 7.52
N LEU A 393 19.73 26.99 8.15
CA LEU A 393 18.71 26.40 9.02
C LEU A 393 18.34 27.32 10.20
N SER A 394 19.32 28.00 10.78
CA SER A 394 19.11 28.92 11.91
C SER A 394 18.30 30.15 11.48
N VAL A 395 18.64 30.73 10.33
CA VAL A 395 17.90 31.87 9.75
C VAL A 395 16.50 31.44 9.32
N TRP A 396 16.37 30.28 8.68
CA TRP A 396 15.09 29.70 8.26
C TRP A 396 14.16 29.47 9.45
N ALA A 397 14.67 28.88 10.53
CA ALA A 397 13.90 28.68 11.76
C ALA A 397 13.45 30.01 12.38
N ALA A 398 14.30 31.04 12.37
CA ALA A 398 13.94 32.37 12.85
C ALA A 398 12.89 33.07 11.97
N MET A 399 12.99 32.92 10.65
CA MET A 399 12.07 33.51 9.67
C MET A 399 10.62 33.01 9.83
N TRP A 400 10.45 31.76 10.23
CA TRP A 400 9.13 31.13 10.40
C TRP A 400 8.64 31.07 11.85
N LYS A 401 9.41 31.63 12.78
CA LYS A 401 9.04 31.65 14.19
C LYS A 401 7.74 32.45 14.39
N ASP A 402 6.80 31.88 15.13
CA ASP A 402 5.53 32.50 15.51
C ASP A 402 4.63 32.92 14.33
N ARG A 403 4.89 32.40 13.11
CA ARG A 403 4.06 32.66 11.93
C ARG A 403 2.94 31.63 11.78
N GLU A 404 1.72 32.11 11.59
CA GLU A 404 0.54 31.25 11.39
C GLU A 404 0.51 30.61 10.00
N ASP A 405 1.05 31.30 9.00
CA ASP A 405 1.11 30.88 7.58
C ASP A 405 2.31 29.98 7.26
N ALA A 406 2.91 29.36 8.27
CA ALA A 406 4.06 28.47 8.12
C ALA A 406 3.70 27.24 7.24
N PRO A 407 4.51 26.94 6.20
CA PRO A 407 4.29 25.78 5.34
C PRO A 407 4.21 24.45 6.11
N VAL A 408 3.26 23.61 5.70
CA VAL A 408 2.94 22.31 6.33
C VAL A 408 3.37 21.09 5.50
N THR A 409 3.62 21.27 4.20
CA THR A 409 4.07 20.22 3.27
C THR A 409 5.47 20.50 2.74
N ALA A 410 6.16 19.46 2.26
CA ALA A 410 7.49 19.61 1.68
C ALA A 410 7.51 20.56 0.46
N ILE A 411 6.51 20.44 -0.42
CA ILE A 411 6.42 21.27 -1.63
C ILE A 411 6.13 22.74 -1.33
N ALA A 412 5.23 23.02 -0.38
CA ALA A 412 4.97 24.40 0.07
C ALA A 412 6.21 25.01 0.75
N ALA A 413 6.95 24.23 1.55
CA ALA A 413 8.20 24.68 2.13
C ALA A 413 9.26 24.97 1.06
N LEU A 414 9.33 24.15 0.01
CA LEU A 414 10.22 24.35 -1.14
C LEU A 414 9.89 25.64 -1.91
N ASN A 415 8.61 25.90 -2.20
CA ASN A 415 8.18 27.14 -2.86
C ASN A 415 8.50 28.39 -2.03
N ALA A 416 8.42 28.28 -0.70
CA ALA A 416 8.74 29.37 0.20
C ALA A 416 10.25 29.53 0.47
N CYS A 417 11.10 28.67 -0.09
CA CYS A 417 12.54 28.61 0.15
C CYS A 417 13.31 28.99 -1.14
N PRO A 418 13.69 30.26 -1.35
CA PRO A 418 14.38 30.67 -2.57
C PRO A 418 15.79 30.06 -2.65
N ALA A 419 16.11 29.42 -3.78
CA ALA A 419 17.42 28.82 -4.01
C ALA A 419 18.58 29.84 -3.96
N SER A 420 18.33 31.12 -4.24
CA SER A 420 19.34 32.17 -4.16
C SER A 420 19.70 32.59 -2.74
N VAL A 421 18.85 32.29 -1.76
CA VAL A 421 19.02 32.69 -0.35
C VAL A 421 19.39 31.50 0.53
N PHE A 422 18.73 30.35 0.31
CA PHE A 422 18.93 29.12 1.07
C PHE A 422 19.24 27.94 0.13
N PRO A 423 20.34 27.98 -0.65
CA PRO A 423 20.61 26.98 -1.66
C PRO A 423 20.76 25.56 -1.10
N GLY A 424 21.34 25.40 0.10
CA GLY A 424 21.47 24.10 0.76
C GLY A 424 20.12 23.55 1.20
N LEU A 425 19.32 24.36 1.90
CA LEU A 425 17.98 23.95 2.34
C LEU A 425 17.03 23.72 1.17
N HIS A 426 17.11 24.54 0.11
CA HIS A 426 16.30 24.39 -1.09
C HIS A 426 16.55 23.02 -1.72
N THR A 427 17.81 22.61 -1.83
CA THR A 427 18.19 21.29 -2.36
C THR A 427 17.64 20.17 -1.48
N LEU A 428 17.80 20.25 -0.16
CA LEU A 428 17.28 19.23 0.77
C LEU A 428 15.74 19.14 0.79
N LEU A 429 15.04 20.28 0.71
CA LEU A 429 13.59 20.32 0.57
C LEU A 429 13.12 19.73 -0.77
N ARG A 430 13.87 19.97 -1.85
CA ARG A 430 13.61 19.36 -3.15
C ARG A 430 13.76 17.85 -3.10
N VAL A 431 14.80 17.35 -2.42
CA VAL A 431 14.96 15.91 -2.15
C VAL A 431 13.74 15.39 -1.39
N LEU A 432 13.40 16.00 -0.24
CA LEU A 432 12.25 15.59 0.58
C LEU A 432 10.95 15.52 -0.23
N ALA A 433 10.69 16.49 -1.12
CA ALA A 433 9.47 16.55 -1.93
C ALA A 433 9.33 15.38 -2.92
N VAL A 434 10.45 14.83 -3.41
CA VAL A 434 10.46 13.75 -4.41
C VAL A 434 10.68 12.35 -3.82
N LEU A 435 10.99 12.22 -2.53
CA LEU A 435 11.13 10.91 -1.90
C LEU A 435 9.80 10.14 -1.98
N PRO A 436 9.82 8.88 -2.44
CA PRO A 436 8.61 8.09 -2.63
C PRO A 436 8.09 7.50 -1.31
N VAL A 437 6.77 7.31 -1.21
CA VAL A 437 6.10 6.69 -0.04
C VAL A 437 5.44 5.37 -0.38
N SER A 438 4.87 5.26 -1.59
CA SER A 438 4.11 4.09 -2.04
C SER A 438 4.28 3.85 -3.53
N THR A 439 3.98 2.63 -3.97
CA THR A 439 3.87 2.25 -5.38
C THR A 439 2.43 2.40 -5.90
N ALA A 440 1.59 3.20 -5.23
CA ALA A 440 0.15 3.30 -5.54
C ALA A 440 -0.12 3.73 -7.00
N GLU A 441 0.70 4.59 -7.58
CA GLU A 441 0.55 4.98 -8.99
C GLU A 441 0.84 3.80 -9.94
N ALA A 442 1.74 2.88 -9.57
CA ALA A 442 1.96 1.65 -10.33
C ALA A 442 0.72 0.72 -10.24
N GLU A 443 0.10 0.59 -9.06
CA GLU A 443 -1.16 -0.15 -8.89
C GLU A 443 -2.32 0.44 -9.73
N ARG A 444 -2.40 1.79 -9.82
CA ARG A 444 -3.35 2.48 -10.70
C ARG A 444 -3.07 2.17 -12.17
N MET A 445 -1.81 2.10 -12.57
CA MET A 445 -1.42 1.71 -13.91
C MET A 445 -1.80 0.26 -14.21
N PHE A 446 -1.62 -0.69 -13.30
CA PHE A 446 -2.09 -2.06 -13.48
C PHE A 446 -3.62 -2.14 -13.67
N SER A 447 -4.37 -1.26 -13.00
CA SER A 447 -5.82 -1.14 -13.22
C SER A 447 -6.15 -0.58 -14.62
N LYS A 448 -5.28 0.24 -15.23
CA LYS A 448 -5.38 0.66 -16.65
C LYS A 448 -4.99 -0.50 -17.59
N VAL A 449 -3.95 -1.28 -17.26
CA VAL A 449 -3.56 -2.51 -17.98
C VAL A 449 -4.72 -3.49 -18.04
N ALA A 450 -5.36 -3.81 -16.91
CA ALA A 450 -6.48 -4.76 -16.86
C ALA A 450 -7.70 -4.33 -17.69
N ARG A 451 -7.92 -3.01 -17.84
CA ARG A 451 -8.96 -2.45 -18.72
C ARG A 451 -8.59 -2.49 -20.20
N THR A 452 -7.31 -2.36 -20.52
CA THR A 452 -6.80 -2.37 -21.89
C THR A 452 -6.59 -3.79 -22.43
N LEU A 453 -6.01 -4.67 -21.62
CA LEU A 453 -5.73 -6.07 -21.90
C LEU A 453 -6.91 -6.95 -21.45
N THR A 454 -7.99 -6.89 -22.21
CA THR A 454 -9.16 -7.77 -22.02
C THR A 454 -8.94 -9.15 -22.66
N ALA A 455 -9.78 -10.13 -22.34
CA ALA A 455 -9.67 -11.49 -22.90
C ALA A 455 -9.64 -11.49 -24.45
N LEU A 456 -10.42 -10.62 -25.09
CA LEU A 456 -10.47 -10.46 -26.55
C LEU A 456 -9.25 -9.73 -27.12
N ARG A 457 -8.44 -9.08 -26.27
CA ARG A 457 -7.27 -8.28 -26.65
C ARG A 457 -5.95 -8.86 -26.13
N ALA A 458 -5.96 -10.08 -25.62
CA ALA A 458 -4.81 -10.73 -24.98
C ALA A 458 -3.62 -10.98 -25.94
N THR A 459 -3.88 -10.98 -27.26
CA THR A 459 -2.87 -11.18 -28.32
C THR A 459 -2.11 -9.89 -28.72
N MET A 460 -2.41 -8.76 -28.08
CA MET A 460 -1.76 -7.49 -28.39
C MET A 460 -0.25 -7.53 -28.11
N THR A 461 0.53 -6.89 -28.98
CA THR A 461 1.98 -6.74 -28.80
C THR A 461 2.29 -5.84 -27.60
N GLU A 462 3.45 -6.07 -26.99
CA GLU A 462 3.88 -5.33 -25.81
C GLU A 462 4.00 -3.82 -26.07
N ASP A 463 4.65 -3.44 -27.17
CA ASP A 463 4.83 -2.03 -27.54
C ASP A 463 3.47 -1.31 -27.71
N ARG A 464 2.46 -2.02 -28.21
CA ARG A 464 1.09 -1.48 -28.34
C ARG A 464 0.39 -1.41 -26.98
N LEU A 465 0.60 -2.39 -26.10
CA LEU A 465 0.06 -2.36 -24.74
C LEU A 465 0.62 -1.16 -23.97
N GLU A 466 1.94 -1.04 -23.91
CA GLU A 466 2.64 0.05 -23.25
C GLU A 466 2.15 1.40 -23.78
N SER A 467 2.16 1.60 -25.10
CA SER A 467 1.72 2.86 -25.71
C SER A 467 0.28 3.24 -25.33
N LEU A 468 -0.66 2.30 -25.39
CA LEU A 468 -2.05 2.58 -25.06
C LEU A 468 -2.26 2.89 -23.57
N VAL A 469 -1.55 2.18 -22.69
CA VAL A 469 -1.65 2.41 -21.25
C VAL A 469 -1.00 3.74 -20.86
N LEU A 470 0.11 4.12 -21.50
CA LEU A 470 0.74 5.43 -21.31
C LEU A 470 -0.17 6.57 -21.83
N ILE A 471 -0.79 6.42 -23.00
CA ILE A 471 -1.78 7.39 -23.51
C ILE A 471 -2.95 7.52 -22.52
N GLN A 472 -3.43 6.41 -21.95
CA GLN A 472 -4.48 6.44 -20.94
C GLN A 472 -4.01 7.10 -19.64
N ALA A 473 -2.74 6.96 -19.28
CA ALA A 473 -2.18 7.56 -18.07
C ALA A 473 -1.98 9.07 -18.21
N HIS A 474 -1.56 9.51 -19.40
CA HIS A 474 -1.22 10.90 -19.73
C HIS A 474 -2.32 11.59 -20.55
N ARG A 475 -3.57 11.16 -20.40
CA ARG A 475 -4.70 11.62 -21.23
C ARG A 475 -4.83 13.15 -21.27
N ASP A 476 -4.56 13.80 -20.15
CA ASP A 476 -4.70 15.26 -19.99
C ASP A 476 -3.46 16.03 -20.47
N GLN A 477 -2.40 15.32 -20.87
CA GLN A 477 -1.11 15.87 -21.31
C GLN A 477 -0.74 15.35 -22.71
N LEU A 478 -1.73 14.89 -23.47
CA LEU A 478 -1.48 14.42 -24.83
C LEU A 478 -1.06 15.60 -25.72
N PRO A 479 -0.02 15.43 -26.55
CA PRO A 479 0.35 16.45 -27.51
C PRO A 479 -0.79 16.68 -28.52
N ASP A 480 -0.81 17.86 -29.12
CA ASP A 480 -1.82 18.20 -30.12
C ASP A 480 -1.75 17.20 -31.29
N ILE A 481 -2.92 16.74 -31.72
CA ILE A 481 -3.03 15.77 -32.81
C ILE A 481 -2.38 16.33 -34.08
N ALA A 482 -2.52 17.64 -34.32
CA ALA A 482 -1.88 18.28 -35.47
C ALA A 482 -0.35 18.19 -35.38
N GLU A 483 0.24 18.46 -34.22
CA GLU A 483 1.68 18.35 -34.00
C GLU A 483 2.17 16.91 -34.19
N ILE A 484 1.41 15.91 -33.71
CA ILE A 484 1.73 14.49 -33.94
C ILE A 484 1.71 14.17 -35.43
N VAL A 485 0.70 14.64 -36.17
CA VAL A 485 0.57 14.42 -37.61
C VAL A 485 1.72 15.09 -38.37
N ASP A 486 2.08 16.32 -38.02
CA ASP A 486 3.17 17.07 -38.66
C ASP A 486 4.53 16.43 -38.38
N ARG A 487 4.76 15.98 -37.14
CA ARG A 487 5.95 15.22 -36.79
C ARG A 487 6.01 13.89 -37.54
N PHE A 488 4.90 13.15 -37.58
CA PHE A 488 4.81 11.89 -38.32
C PHE A 488 5.04 12.09 -39.82
N ALA A 489 4.51 13.18 -40.40
CA ALA A 489 4.70 13.53 -41.80
C ALA A 489 6.14 13.96 -42.10
N SER A 490 6.79 14.71 -41.20
CA SER A 490 8.18 15.16 -41.36
C SER A 490 9.21 14.06 -41.15
N GLU A 491 8.91 13.02 -40.36
CA GLU A 491 9.72 11.80 -40.24
C GLU A 491 9.64 10.88 -41.49
N GLY A 492 8.88 11.27 -42.52
CA GLY A 492 8.54 10.46 -43.70
C GLY A 492 9.42 10.68 -44.93
N ALA A 493 10.58 10.01 -45.02
CA ALA A 493 11.09 9.47 -46.29
C ALA A 493 10.66 7.99 -46.42
N ARG A 494 9.34 7.75 -46.59
CA ARG A 494 8.77 6.37 -46.64
C ARG A 494 7.82 6.12 -47.81
N ARG A 495 8.01 6.82 -48.94
CA ARG A 495 7.40 6.36 -50.19
C ARG A 495 8.17 5.10 -50.62
N LEU A 496 7.48 3.96 -50.72
CA LEU A 496 7.98 2.82 -51.49
C LEU A 496 8.38 3.36 -52.87
N ASN A 497 9.67 3.30 -53.20
CA ASN A 497 10.15 3.61 -54.55
C ASN A 497 9.62 2.51 -55.47
N PHE A 498 8.43 2.69 -56.02
CA PHE A 498 7.95 1.88 -57.12
C PHE A 498 8.88 2.14 -58.32
N LYS A 499 9.84 1.24 -58.53
CA LYS A 499 10.50 1.12 -59.83
C LYS A 499 9.45 0.57 -60.79
N ILE A 500 8.87 1.45 -61.58
CA ILE A 500 8.13 1.04 -62.77
C ILE A 500 9.20 0.61 -63.76
N HIS A 501 9.22 -0.69 -64.07
CA HIS A 501 10.14 -1.30 -65.03
C HIS A 501 9.78 -0.94 -66.47
#